data_AF-A0AB94IAH3-F1
#
_entry.id   AF-A0AB94IAH3-F1
#
_cell.length_a   1.000
_cell.length_b   1.000
_cell.length_c   1.000
_cell.angle_alpha   90.00
_cell.angle_beta   90.00
_cell.angle_gamma   90.00
#
_symmetry.space_group_name_H-M   'P 1'
#
loop_
_entity.id
_entity.type
_entity.pdbx_description
1 polymer ?
#
loop_
_entity_poly.entity_id
_entity_poly.type
_entity_poly.pdbx_seq_one_letter_code
_entity_poly.pdbx_strand_id
1 'polypeptide(L)'
;MKAEKGTTRQITPNLPKTREKLYEDLKFKGFTSNGQSQGGYETWKGPDSVTVTIKPTGEVIRTQRVWKSDRSGKYSERQDYFGNRLPDQLHSTGHFVE
;
A
#
# COMPACT_ATOMS: atom_id res chain seq x y z
N MET A 1 -12.70 14.10 40.52
CA MET A 1 -12.21 14.37 39.15
C MET A 1 -12.19 13.06 38.41
N LYS A 2 -13.06 12.86 37.41
CA LYS A 2 -13.13 11.60 36.65
C LYS A 2 -12.43 11.81 35.31
N ALA A 3 -11.43 10.98 35.05
CA ALA A 3 -10.63 11.02 33.84
C ALA A 3 -11.52 10.78 32.62
N GLU A 4 -11.51 11.75 31.70
CA GLU A 4 -12.12 11.62 30.38
C GLU A 4 -11.37 10.53 29.61
N LYS A 5 -12.12 9.58 29.09
CA LYS A 5 -11.61 8.52 28.21
C LYS A 5 -11.09 9.20 26.95
N GLY A 6 -9.78 9.25 26.80
CA GLY A 6 -9.13 9.64 25.55
C GLY A 6 -9.55 8.67 24.45
N THR A 7 -10.51 9.07 23.63
CA THR A 7 -10.72 8.47 22.32
C THR A 7 -9.45 8.74 21.53
N THR A 8 -8.57 7.74 21.44
CA THR A 8 -7.47 7.75 20.49
C THR A 8 -8.11 7.87 19.11
N ARG A 9 -8.19 9.10 18.57
CA ARG A 9 -8.42 9.32 17.15
C ARG A 9 -7.33 8.51 16.47
N GLN A 10 -7.68 7.38 15.86
CA GLN A 10 -6.77 6.72 14.95
C GLN A 10 -6.42 7.79 13.92
N ILE A 11 -5.19 8.29 14.00
CA ILE A 11 -4.62 9.16 12.98
C ILE A 11 -4.48 8.22 11.78
N THR A 12 -5.53 8.07 10.96
CA THR A 12 -5.36 7.48 9.64
C THR A 12 -4.35 8.40 8.97
N PRO A 13 -3.09 7.97 8.77
CA PRO A 13 -2.11 8.86 8.20
C PRO A 13 -2.66 9.26 6.82
N ASN A 14 -2.50 10.52 6.43
CA ASN A 14 -3.23 11.15 5.32
C ASN A 14 -2.98 10.40 4.00
N LEU A 15 -3.74 9.33 3.76
CA LEU A 15 -3.64 8.49 2.58
C LEU A 15 -4.07 9.33 1.38
N PRO A 16 -3.36 9.23 0.23
CA PRO A 16 -3.85 9.82 -1.00
C PRO A 16 -5.28 9.34 -1.28
N LYS A 17 -6.19 10.26 -1.57
CA LYS A 17 -7.61 9.96 -1.84
C LYS A 17 -7.97 9.98 -3.33
N THR A 18 -7.10 10.55 -4.15
CA THR A 18 -7.26 10.68 -5.60
C THR A 18 -6.08 10.04 -6.30
N ARG A 19 -6.29 9.52 -7.52
CA ARG A 19 -5.20 8.98 -8.35
C ARG A 19 -4.06 9.98 -8.56
N GLU A 20 -4.36 11.24 -8.81
CA GLU A 20 -3.36 12.29 -9.00
C GLU A 20 -2.42 12.42 -7.79
N LYS A 21 -2.98 12.59 -6.58
CA LYS A 21 -2.20 12.62 -5.33
C LYS A 21 -1.44 11.35 -5.05
N LEU A 22 -1.99 10.19 -5.42
CA LEU A 22 -1.27 8.93 -5.30
C LEU A 22 -0.05 8.91 -6.22
N TYR A 23 -0.20 9.34 -7.48
CA TYR A 23 0.91 9.38 -8.43
C TYR A 23 2.00 10.37 -8.03
N GLU A 24 1.62 11.55 -7.53
CA GLU A 24 2.58 12.53 -6.99
C GLU A 24 3.38 11.93 -5.83
N ASP A 25 2.70 11.31 -4.87
CA ASP A 25 3.33 10.70 -3.69
C ASP A 25 4.21 9.49 -4.07
N LEU A 26 3.75 8.64 -4.99
CA LEU A 26 4.54 7.51 -5.51
C LEU A 26 5.82 7.99 -6.22
N LYS A 27 5.72 8.99 -7.09
CA LYS A 27 6.89 9.58 -7.77
C LYS A 27 7.85 10.19 -6.75
N PHE A 28 7.33 10.94 -5.77
CA PHE A 28 8.14 11.52 -4.70
C PHE A 28 8.90 10.45 -3.90
N LYS A 29 8.28 9.28 -3.67
CA LYS A 29 8.88 8.12 -3.01
C LYS A 29 9.79 7.28 -3.92
N GLY A 30 10.05 7.73 -5.15
CA GLY A 30 10.95 7.05 -6.08
C GLY A 30 10.33 5.85 -6.81
N PHE A 31 9.01 5.76 -6.88
CA PHE A 31 8.34 4.75 -7.69
C PHE A 31 8.26 5.16 -9.16
N THR A 32 8.39 4.19 -10.04
CA THR A 32 8.19 4.34 -11.49
C THR A 32 6.97 3.55 -11.93
N SER A 33 6.17 4.14 -12.83
CA SER A 33 5.01 3.45 -13.40
C SER A 33 5.45 2.49 -14.51
N ASN A 34 4.90 1.28 -14.50
CA ASN A 34 5.02 0.31 -15.59
C ASN A 34 3.83 0.37 -16.55
N GLY A 35 2.98 1.40 -16.42
CA GLY A 35 1.77 1.57 -17.22
C GLY A 35 0.57 0.76 -16.72
N GLN A 36 -0.47 0.80 -17.55
CA GLN A 36 -1.76 0.16 -17.29
C GLN A 36 -1.88 -1.12 -18.13
N SER A 37 -2.30 -2.21 -17.50
CA SER A 37 -2.66 -3.45 -18.17
C SER A 37 -3.98 -3.31 -18.94
N GLN A 38 -4.26 -4.24 -19.85
CA GLN A 38 -5.55 -4.31 -20.57
C GLN A 38 -6.76 -4.38 -19.62
N GLY A 39 -6.59 -4.98 -18.44
CA GLY A 39 -7.64 -5.08 -17.41
C GLY A 39 -7.81 -3.84 -16.54
N GLY A 40 -7.11 -2.73 -16.83
CA GLY A 40 -7.21 -1.48 -16.08
C GLY A 40 -6.40 -1.43 -14.78
N TYR A 41 -5.56 -2.44 -14.52
CA TYR A 41 -4.63 -2.40 -13.39
C TYR A 41 -3.42 -1.57 -13.74
N GLU A 42 -3.01 -0.70 -12.83
CA GLU A 42 -1.75 0.03 -12.92
C GLU A 42 -0.74 -0.57 -11.96
N THR A 43 0.52 -0.61 -12.37
CA THR A 43 1.59 -1.12 -11.52
C THR A 43 2.72 -0.12 -11.41
N TRP A 44 3.15 0.14 -10.19
CA TRP A 44 4.26 1.02 -9.84
C TRP A 44 5.34 0.23 -9.13
N LYS A 45 6.59 0.37 -9.57
CA LYS A 45 7.76 -0.31 -8.99
C LYS A 45 8.57 0.69 -8.18
N GLY A 46 8.81 0.35 -6.93
CA GLY A 46 9.57 1.17 -6.00
C GLY A 46 10.90 0.53 -5.60
N PRO A 47 11.63 1.21 -4.69
CA PRO A 47 12.83 0.66 -4.08
C PRO A 47 12.53 -0.64 -3.32
N ASP A 48 13.59 -1.40 -2.99
CA ASP A 48 13.52 -2.62 -2.17
C ASP A 48 12.53 -3.69 -2.65
N SER A 49 12.36 -3.78 -3.98
CA SER A 49 11.40 -4.69 -4.62
C SER A 49 9.95 -4.49 -4.19
N VAL A 50 9.59 -3.26 -3.80
CA VAL A 50 8.21 -2.89 -3.48
C VAL A 50 7.43 -2.70 -4.78
N THR A 51 6.20 -3.21 -4.80
CA THR A 51 5.24 -3.00 -5.89
C THR A 51 3.96 -2.44 -5.32
N VAL A 52 3.46 -1.36 -5.92
CA VAL A 52 2.12 -0.84 -5.69
C VAL A 52 1.27 -1.15 -6.91
N THR A 53 0.14 -1.81 -6.71
CA THR A 53 -0.84 -2.13 -7.74
C THR A 53 -2.13 -1.37 -7.45
N ILE A 54 -2.62 -0.63 -8.44
CA ILE A 54 -3.89 0.09 -8.35
C ILE A 54 -4.90 -0.68 -9.19
N LYS A 55 -5.98 -1.15 -8.57
CA LYS A 55 -7.06 -1.84 -9.26
C LYS A 55 -7.91 -0.83 -10.06
N PRO A 56 -8.67 -1.29 -11.06
CA PRO A 56 -9.67 -0.44 -11.73
C PRO A 56 -10.66 0.22 -10.76
N THR A 57 -11.00 -0.49 -9.67
CA THR A 57 -11.88 -0.01 -8.59
C THR A 57 -11.27 1.09 -7.73
N GLY A 58 -10.01 1.46 -7.95
CA GLY A 58 -9.27 2.43 -7.13
C GLY A 58 -8.58 1.82 -5.91
N GLU A 59 -8.72 0.52 -5.65
CA GLU A 59 -8.03 -0.11 -4.52
C GLU A 59 -6.50 -0.12 -4.73
N VAL A 60 -5.76 0.30 -3.71
CA VAL A 60 -4.30 0.39 -3.72
C VAL A 60 -3.70 -0.75 -2.91
N ILE A 61 -3.00 -1.66 -3.57
CA ILE A 61 -2.33 -2.81 -2.94
C ILE A 61 -0.82 -2.60 -2.96
N ARG A 62 -0.18 -2.55 -1.79
CA ARG A 62 1.29 -2.54 -1.65
C ARG A 62 1.79 -3.94 -1.30
N THR A 63 2.85 -4.36 -1.98
CA THR A 63 3.55 -5.62 -1.70
C THR A 63 5.06 -5.44 -1.72
N GLN A 64 5.79 -6.26 -0.97
CA GLN A 64 7.25 -6.31 -0.98
C GLN A 64 7.74 -7.76 -1.01
N ARG A 65 8.83 -8.02 -1.75
CA ARG A 65 9.49 -9.32 -1.71
C ARG A 65 10.37 -9.46 -0.47
N VAL A 66 9.92 -10.25 0.50
CA VAL A 66 10.65 -10.50 1.75
C VAL A 66 11.11 -11.95 1.83
N TRP A 67 12.22 -12.19 2.51
CA TRP A 67 12.71 -13.55 2.78
C TRP A 67 11.79 -14.26 3.77
N LYS A 68 11.55 -15.55 3.53
CA LYS A 68 11.00 -16.44 4.54
C LYS A 68 11.99 -16.59 5.71
N SER A 69 11.48 -16.85 6.91
CA SER A 69 12.30 -17.05 8.11
C SER A 69 13.31 -18.20 7.97
N ASP A 70 12.92 -19.25 7.24
CA ASP A 70 13.74 -20.43 6.92
C ASP A 70 14.76 -20.19 5.79
N ARG A 71 14.79 -19.00 5.19
CA ARG A 71 15.62 -18.63 4.03
C ARG A 71 15.41 -19.50 2.77
N SER A 72 14.35 -20.30 2.70
CA SER A 72 14.06 -21.17 1.54
C SER A 72 13.65 -20.41 0.29
N GLY A 73 13.31 -19.14 0.42
CA GLY A 73 12.97 -18.26 -0.71
C GLY A 73 12.34 -16.95 -0.27
N LYS A 74 11.94 -16.15 -1.26
CA LYS A 74 11.20 -14.89 -1.04
C LYS A 74 9.73 -15.06 -1.37
N TYR A 75 8.84 -14.50 -0.57
CA TYR A 75 7.41 -14.39 -0.86
C TYR A 75 6.99 -12.93 -1.04
N SER A 76 5.83 -12.71 -1.65
CA SER A 76 5.23 -11.38 -1.76
C SER A 76 4.42 -11.11 -0.51
N GLU A 77 4.90 -10.23 0.36
CA GLU A 77 4.20 -9.82 1.57
C GLU A 77 3.32 -8.59 1.27
N ARG A 78 2.04 -8.69 1.59
CA ARG A 78 1.10 -7.57 1.56
C ARG A 78 1.33 -6.67 2.76
N GLN A 79 1.41 -5.39 2.47
CA GLN A 79 1.66 -4.34 3.44
C GLN A 79 0.58 -3.25 3.26
N ASP A 80 0.35 -2.48 4.32
CA ASP A 80 -0.39 -1.23 4.19
C ASP A 80 0.40 -0.24 3.32
N TYR A 81 -0.17 0.92 3.02
CA TYR A 81 0.46 1.91 2.16
C TYR A 81 1.80 2.45 2.71
N PHE A 82 2.01 2.38 4.02
CA PHE A 82 3.21 2.87 4.70
C PHE A 82 4.30 1.80 4.83
N GLY A 83 4.01 0.56 4.47
CA GLY A 83 4.95 -0.55 4.50
C GLY A 83 4.86 -1.42 5.76
N ASN A 84 3.83 -1.23 6.59
CA ASN A 84 3.59 -2.14 7.71
C ASN A 84 2.92 -3.42 7.21
N ARG A 85 3.37 -4.56 7.70
CA ARG A 85 2.78 -5.86 7.37
C ARG A 85 1.29 -5.90 7.74
N LEU A 86 0.44 -6.30 6.80
CA LEU A 86 -0.97 -6.51 7.10
C LEU A 86 -1.17 -7.81 7.92
N PRO A 87 -1.92 -7.77 9.03
CA PRO A 87 -2.35 -8.98 9.71
C PRO A 87 -3.17 -9.85 8.75
N ASP A 88 -2.95 -11.15 8.81
CA ASP A 88 -3.64 -12.18 8.01
C ASP A 88 -3.56 -12.05 6.48
N GLN A 89 -2.67 -11.18 5.95
CA GLN A 89 -2.45 -11.01 4.50
C GLN A 89 -3.76 -10.82 3.73
N LEU A 90 -4.69 -10.06 4.31
CA LEU A 90 -6.03 -9.84 3.78
C LEU A 90 -6.00 -9.37 2.32
N HIS A 91 -7.06 -9.76 1.61
CA HIS A 91 -7.18 -9.48 0.18
C HIS A 91 -7.44 -8.01 -0.13
N SER A 92 -7.87 -7.25 0.88
CA SER A 92 -8.07 -5.80 0.81
C SER A 92 -7.13 -5.05 1.76
N THR A 93 -6.63 -3.91 1.29
CA THR A 93 -5.80 -2.98 2.08
C THR A 93 -6.62 -1.89 2.77
N GLY A 94 -7.91 -1.75 2.42
CA GLY A 94 -8.77 -0.67 2.90
C GLY A 94 -8.42 0.73 2.35
N HIS A 95 -7.43 0.85 1.47
CA HIS A 95 -7.02 2.11 0.84
C HIS A 95 -7.54 2.19 -0.59
N PHE A 96 -8.38 3.19 -0.86
CA PHE A 96 -8.96 3.45 -2.17
C PHE A 96 -8.67 4.87 -2.63
N VAL A 97 -8.55 5.04 -3.95
CA VAL A 97 -8.44 6.33 -4.62
C VAL A 97 -9.50 6.49 -5.71
N GLU A 98 -10.03 7.70 -5.83
CA GLU A 98 -10.93 8.10 -6.92
C GLU A 98 -10.13 8.64 -8.13
#